data_AF-A0A414XKH6-F1
#
_entry.id   AF-A0A414XKH6-F1
#
_cell.length_a   1.000
_cell.length_b   1.000
_cell.length_c   1.000
_cell.angle_alpha   90.00
_cell.angle_beta   90.00
_cell.angle_gamma   90.00
#
_symmetry.space_group_name_H-M   'P 1'
#
loop_
_entity.id
_entity.type
_entity.pdbx_description
1 polymer ?
#
loop_
_entity_poly.entity_id
_entity_poly.type
_entity_poly.pdbx_seq_one_letter_code
_entity_poly.pdbx_strand_id
1 'polypeptide(L)'
;MKDYDLDLIQVLWVEDDPMVIEQYPLKAENFGLQLVAFPCWDEAKAALENDFDRWSAIILDAKCKYHRDSEDNAVRFLGRALNDIALICEKRGRVIPWYVLTGGDAEEVSDSINDDRMKWDADWTNSTHKEYYSKNVDNEMLYKRIKVHARKSPRLQIQKMYKDVFDAIEECGIDDMGYNALEDLLIPIHFPDTIESKDYNDKFEKAREVLEYVFRSMAIHGLLPDWGKQVNFTWSSIILSGKNATNSKGEIVYKSYKRILPEAMSKTMKVIVNILPPFCHSENSTEEDISKKEYMERVQSSTFLLKSFTFQLCDLILFYRSYIREHPDEERNRLEWDKA
;
A
#
# COMPACT_ATOMS: atom_id res chain seq x y z
N MET A 1 -6.52 -3.98 -16.48
CA MET A 1 -6.01 -4.99 -15.54
C MET A 1 -4.66 -5.46 -16.06
N LYS A 2 -3.58 -5.22 -15.34
CA LYS A 2 -2.29 -5.86 -15.62
C LYS A 2 -2.19 -7.04 -14.65
N ASP A 3 -1.90 -8.24 -15.17
CA ASP A 3 -1.65 -9.45 -14.40
C ASP A 3 -0.44 -9.25 -13.50
N TYR A 4 -0.67 -9.01 -12.21
CA TYR A 4 0.38 -9.05 -11.20
C TYR A 4 -0.04 -10.04 -10.13
N ASP A 5 0.87 -10.94 -9.79
CA ASP A 5 0.67 -11.88 -8.72
C ASP A 5 1.11 -11.21 -7.41
N LEU A 6 0.14 -10.79 -6.61
CA LEU A 6 0.37 -10.13 -5.31
C LEU A 6 0.99 -11.09 -4.29
N ASP A 7 0.97 -12.41 -4.52
CA ASP A 7 1.67 -13.37 -3.68
C ASP A 7 3.20 -13.32 -3.89
N LEU A 8 3.68 -12.69 -4.97
CA LEU A 8 5.10 -12.58 -5.31
C LEU A 8 5.66 -11.19 -4.96
N ILE A 9 6.88 -11.18 -4.43
CA ILE A 9 7.64 -9.97 -4.12
C ILE A 9 7.96 -9.26 -5.43
N GLN A 10 7.41 -8.06 -5.61
CA GLN A 10 7.59 -7.24 -6.80
C GLN A 10 8.98 -6.62 -6.83
N VAL A 11 9.75 -6.93 -7.87
CA VAL A 11 11.12 -6.43 -8.08
C VAL A 11 11.16 -5.64 -9.39
N LEU A 12 11.52 -4.36 -9.29
CA LEU A 12 11.77 -3.53 -10.46
C LEU A 12 13.12 -3.95 -11.04
N TRP A 13 13.17 -4.32 -12.31
CA TRP A 13 14.37 -4.87 -12.92
C TRP A 13 14.71 -4.11 -14.20
N VAL A 14 15.93 -3.58 -14.27
CA VAL A 14 16.44 -2.82 -15.41
C VAL A 14 17.37 -3.73 -16.20
N GLU A 15 16.90 -4.17 -17.37
CA GLU A 15 17.57 -5.13 -18.26
C GLU A 15 17.03 -4.92 -19.67
N ASP A 16 17.91 -4.87 -20.67
CA ASP A 16 17.55 -4.67 -22.07
C ASP A 16 17.84 -5.88 -22.97
N ASP A 17 18.48 -6.94 -22.46
CA ASP A 17 18.67 -8.19 -23.20
C ASP A 17 17.37 -9.04 -23.21
N PRO A 18 16.72 -9.23 -24.38
CA PRO A 18 15.47 -9.99 -24.48
C PRO A 18 15.61 -11.45 -24.04
N MET A 19 16.77 -12.08 -24.26
CA MET A 19 16.99 -13.48 -23.87
C MET A 19 17.05 -13.61 -22.35
N VAL A 20 17.68 -12.63 -21.67
CA VAL A 20 17.75 -12.60 -20.21
C VAL A 20 16.35 -12.32 -19.64
N ILE A 21 15.62 -11.37 -20.22
CA ILE A 21 14.25 -11.02 -19.84
C ILE A 21 13.30 -12.21 -19.91
N GLU A 22 13.46 -13.11 -20.88
CA GLU A 22 12.62 -14.30 -21.00
C GLU A 22 12.95 -15.38 -19.95
N GLN A 23 14.24 -15.56 -19.61
CA GLN A 23 14.69 -16.70 -18.80
C GLN A 23 14.71 -16.44 -17.29
N TYR A 24 15.07 -15.23 -16.88
CA TYR A 24 15.32 -14.91 -15.46
C TYR A 24 14.04 -14.87 -14.61
N PRO A 25 12.91 -14.29 -15.09
CA PRO A 25 11.67 -14.28 -14.32
C PRO A 25 11.20 -15.68 -13.91
N LEU A 26 11.27 -16.67 -14.81
CA LEU A 26 10.88 -18.06 -14.53
C LEU A 26 11.67 -18.67 -13.36
N LYS A 27 12.96 -18.32 -13.24
CA LYS A 27 13.79 -18.78 -12.11
C LYS A 27 13.44 -18.02 -10.84
N ALA A 28 13.22 -16.71 -10.93
CA ALA A 28 12.92 -15.84 -9.80
C ALA A 28 11.57 -16.18 -9.13
N GLU A 29 10.58 -16.64 -9.90
CA GLU A 29 9.28 -17.11 -9.38
C GLU A 29 9.43 -18.28 -8.38
N ASN A 30 10.38 -19.20 -8.60
CA ASN A 30 10.69 -20.27 -7.63
C ASN A 30 11.19 -19.74 -6.27
N PHE A 31 11.66 -18.49 -6.25
CA PHE A 31 12.06 -17.79 -5.04
C PHE A 31 10.96 -16.87 -4.51
N GLY A 32 9.77 -16.85 -5.11
CA GLY A 32 8.66 -15.99 -4.71
C GLY A 32 8.86 -14.54 -5.14
N LEU A 33 9.57 -14.29 -6.24
CA LEU A 33 9.86 -12.97 -6.78
C LEU A 33 9.22 -12.82 -8.16
N GLN A 34 8.60 -11.68 -8.43
CA GLN A 34 8.19 -11.27 -9.77
C GLN A 34 9.14 -10.18 -10.27
N LEU A 35 9.95 -10.50 -11.27
CA LEU A 35 10.82 -9.51 -11.92
C LEU A 35 10.03 -8.77 -12.99
N VAL A 36 9.93 -7.44 -12.87
CA VAL A 36 9.28 -6.59 -13.87
C VAL A 36 10.36 -5.84 -14.63
N ALA A 37 10.63 -6.31 -15.85
CA ALA A 37 11.71 -5.79 -16.69
C ALA A 37 11.36 -4.44 -17.34
N PHE A 38 12.32 -3.54 -17.35
CA PHE A 38 12.32 -2.27 -18.07
C PHE A 38 13.62 -2.14 -18.87
N PRO A 39 13.56 -1.76 -20.16
CA PRO A 39 14.72 -1.77 -21.05
C PRO A 39 15.68 -0.60 -20.83
N CYS A 40 15.35 0.36 -19.97
CA CYS A 40 16.21 1.47 -19.62
C CYS A 40 15.82 2.10 -18.29
N TRP A 41 16.71 2.93 -17.73
CA TRP A 41 16.45 3.63 -16.48
C TRP A 41 15.28 4.60 -16.56
N ASP A 42 15.10 5.35 -17.65
CA ASP A 42 13.99 6.33 -17.73
C ASP A 42 12.61 5.68 -17.51
N GLU A 43 12.39 4.52 -18.13
CA GLU A 43 11.13 3.80 -17.99
C GLU A 43 10.96 3.19 -16.61
N ALA A 44 12.04 2.60 -16.09
CA ALA A 44 12.08 2.10 -14.72
C ALA A 44 11.81 3.20 -13.69
N LYS A 45 12.44 4.37 -13.86
CA LYS A 45 12.27 5.55 -13.00
C LYS A 45 10.83 6.03 -13.04
N ALA A 46 10.23 6.15 -14.22
CA ALA A 46 8.83 6.54 -14.34
C ALA A 46 7.91 5.53 -13.63
N ALA A 47 8.17 4.22 -13.75
CA ALA A 47 7.42 3.19 -13.04
C ALA A 47 7.63 3.24 -11.52
N LEU A 48 8.86 3.51 -11.06
CA LEU A 48 9.20 3.70 -9.66
C LEU A 48 8.54 4.94 -9.06
N GLU A 49 8.44 6.04 -9.80
CA GLU A 49 7.81 7.26 -9.32
C GLU A 49 6.28 7.16 -9.27
N ASN A 50 5.69 6.52 -10.28
CA ASN A 50 4.22 6.36 -10.41
C ASN A 50 3.65 5.40 -9.38
N ASP A 51 4.36 4.32 -9.08
CA ASP A 51 3.91 3.26 -8.18
C ASP A 51 5.06 2.84 -7.26
N PHE A 52 5.56 3.80 -6.49
CA PHE A 52 6.71 3.60 -5.61
C PHE A 52 6.48 2.45 -4.64
N ASP A 53 5.25 2.34 -4.16
CA ASP A 53 4.83 1.51 -3.05
C ASP A 53 4.75 0.03 -3.38
N ARG A 54 4.55 -0.30 -4.66
CA ARG A 54 4.62 -1.66 -5.18
C ARG A 54 5.99 -2.31 -5.01
N TRP A 55 7.07 -1.54 -5.19
CA TRP A 55 8.40 -2.13 -5.36
C TRP A 55 9.04 -2.48 -4.01
N SER A 56 9.50 -3.72 -3.90
CA SER A 56 10.21 -4.25 -2.72
C SER A 56 11.73 -4.30 -2.90
N ALA A 57 12.21 -4.33 -4.14
CA ALA A 57 13.61 -4.27 -4.50
C ALA A 57 13.81 -3.74 -5.92
N ILE A 58 15.03 -3.30 -6.22
CA ILE A 58 15.48 -2.90 -7.56
C ILE A 58 16.68 -3.75 -7.97
N ILE A 59 16.68 -4.31 -9.18
CA ILE A 59 17.86 -4.93 -9.80
C ILE A 59 18.28 -4.07 -10.99
N LEU A 60 19.54 -3.66 -11.03
CA LEU A 60 20.15 -2.94 -12.13
C LEU A 60 21.13 -3.85 -12.86
N ASP A 61 20.91 -4.12 -14.15
CA ASP A 61 21.99 -4.65 -14.97
C ASP A 61 23.03 -3.56 -15.21
N ALA A 62 24.28 -3.83 -14.85
CA ALA A 62 25.36 -2.85 -14.85
C ALA A 62 25.62 -2.21 -16.22
N LYS A 63 25.33 -2.93 -17.31
CA LYS A 63 25.54 -2.44 -18.69
C LYS A 63 24.25 -1.97 -19.38
N CYS A 64 23.14 -1.89 -18.65
CA CYS A 64 21.90 -1.42 -19.22
C CYS A 64 21.95 0.09 -19.54
N LYS A 65 20.94 0.56 -20.26
CA LYS A 65 20.90 1.90 -20.82
C LYS A 65 20.20 2.88 -19.89
N TYR A 66 20.69 4.12 -19.89
CA TYR A 66 20.04 5.21 -19.18
C TYR A 66 18.75 5.66 -19.92
N HIS A 67 18.88 5.97 -21.22
CA HIS A 67 17.77 6.17 -22.17
C HIS A 67 17.81 5.07 -23.23
N ARG A 68 16.70 4.78 -23.94
CA ARG A 68 16.66 3.75 -25.00
C ARG A 68 17.80 3.87 -26.04
N ASP A 69 18.13 5.11 -26.40
CA ASP A 69 19.13 5.43 -27.43
C ASP A 69 20.51 5.76 -26.85
N SER A 70 20.73 5.56 -25.54
CA SER A 70 22.04 5.81 -24.92
C SER A 70 23.07 4.77 -25.35
N GLU A 71 24.33 5.20 -25.48
CA GLU A 71 25.46 4.29 -25.55
C GLU A 71 25.63 3.53 -24.23
N ASP A 72 26.14 2.30 -24.33
CA ASP A 72 26.43 1.45 -23.19
C ASP A 72 27.56 2.05 -22.36
N ASN A 73 27.23 2.61 -21.20
CA ASN A 73 28.19 3.21 -20.28
C ASN A 73 27.77 2.94 -18.84
N ALA A 74 28.33 1.87 -18.28
CA ALA A 74 28.00 1.37 -16.94
C ALA A 74 28.19 2.43 -15.85
N VAL A 75 29.31 3.17 -15.90
CA VAL A 75 29.66 4.20 -14.90
C VAL A 75 28.61 5.31 -14.89
N ARG A 76 28.27 5.83 -16.07
CA ARG A 76 27.28 6.91 -16.21
C ARG A 76 25.87 6.42 -15.84
N PHE A 77 25.51 5.22 -16.27
CA PHE A 77 24.21 4.62 -15.97
C PHE A 77 24.04 4.41 -14.46
N LEU A 78 24.93 3.67 -13.82
CA LEU A 78 24.84 3.36 -12.39
C LEU A 78 24.92 4.61 -11.53
N GLY A 79 25.88 5.51 -11.80
CA GLY A 79 26.01 6.74 -11.01
C GLY A 79 24.73 7.59 -11.02
N ARG A 80 24.03 7.66 -12.17
CA ARG A 80 22.76 8.38 -12.27
C ARG A 80 21.58 7.61 -11.68
N ALA A 81 21.47 6.32 -11.96
CA ALA A 81 20.38 5.48 -11.46
C ALA A 81 20.41 5.41 -9.92
N LEU A 82 21.58 5.19 -9.32
CA LEU A 82 21.72 5.13 -7.87
C LEU A 82 21.43 6.49 -7.20
N ASN A 83 21.85 7.60 -7.81
CA ASN A 83 21.50 8.93 -7.31
C ASN A 83 19.99 9.21 -7.40
N ASP A 84 19.36 8.86 -8.53
CA ASP A 84 17.91 8.99 -8.70
C ASP A 84 17.15 8.14 -7.67
N ILE A 85 17.56 6.89 -7.43
CA ILE A 85 16.97 6.02 -6.41
C ILE A 85 17.08 6.66 -5.03
N ALA A 86 18.26 7.19 -4.66
CA ALA A 86 18.47 7.82 -3.37
C ALA A 86 17.54 9.02 -3.16
N LEU A 87 17.45 9.91 -4.15
CA LEU A 87 16.56 11.09 -4.11
C LEU A 87 15.08 10.71 -4.03
N ILE A 88 14.66 9.70 -4.79
CA ILE A 88 13.26 9.22 -4.74
C ILE A 88 12.98 8.61 -3.37
N CYS A 89 13.87 7.78 -2.84
CA CYS A 89 13.72 7.16 -1.52
C CYS A 89 13.67 8.21 -0.40
N GLU A 90 14.53 9.23 -0.46
CA GLU A 90 14.53 10.35 0.47
C GLU A 90 13.21 11.12 0.43
N LYS A 91 12.75 11.50 -0.78
CA LYS A 91 11.48 12.19 -0.99
C LYS A 91 10.28 11.38 -0.49
N ARG A 92 10.35 10.06 -0.57
CA ARG A 92 9.28 9.13 -0.17
C ARG A 92 9.42 8.66 1.28
N GLY A 93 10.50 9.00 1.98
CA GLY A 93 10.75 8.57 3.37
C GLY A 93 10.95 7.06 3.54
N ARG A 94 11.29 6.32 2.48
CA ARG A 94 11.46 4.86 2.51
C ARG A 94 12.60 4.44 1.61
N VAL A 95 13.47 3.56 2.09
CA VAL A 95 14.54 2.95 1.29
C VAL A 95 14.02 1.70 0.60
N ILE A 96 14.25 1.59 -0.71
CA ILE A 96 14.08 0.35 -1.46
C ILE A 96 15.46 -0.28 -1.66
N PRO A 97 15.70 -1.51 -1.15
CA PRO A 97 16.95 -2.22 -1.40
C PRO A 97 17.21 -2.39 -2.90
N TRP A 98 18.40 -1.98 -3.35
CA TRP A 98 18.82 -2.17 -4.74
C TRP A 98 20.06 -3.06 -4.84
N TYR A 99 20.23 -3.66 -6.02
CA TYR A 99 21.29 -4.62 -6.31
C TYR A 99 21.81 -4.41 -7.73
N VAL A 100 23.12 -4.58 -7.91
CA VAL A 100 23.75 -4.53 -9.23
C VAL A 100 24.06 -5.95 -9.69
N LEU A 101 23.62 -6.28 -10.90
CA LEU A 101 23.84 -7.55 -11.57
C LEU A 101 24.74 -7.31 -12.79
N THR A 102 25.78 -8.11 -12.99
CA THR A 102 26.71 -7.92 -14.13
C THR A 102 27.17 -9.25 -14.72
N GLY A 103 27.32 -9.28 -16.04
CA GLY A 103 27.94 -10.40 -16.77
C GLY A 103 29.44 -10.21 -17.06
N GLY A 104 30.00 -9.02 -16.80
CA GLY A 104 31.37 -8.63 -17.17
C GLY A 104 32.35 -8.47 -15.99
N ASP A 105 33.54 -7.94 -16.27
CA ASP A 105 34.63 -7.77 -15.28
C ASP A 105 34.26 -6.77 -14.18
N ALA A 106 34.59 -7.18 -12.95
CA ALA A 106 34.29 -6.53 -11.67
C ALA A 106 34.73 -5.06 -11.59
N GLU A 107 35.92 -4.77 -12.13
CA GLU A 107 36.67 -3.54 -11.87
C GLU A 107 36.02 -2.31 -12.51
N GLU A 108 35.34 -2.45 -13.65
CA GLU A 108 34.70 -1.32 -14.33
C GLU A 108 33.45 -0.79 -13.60
N VAL A 109 32.87 -1.62 -12.74
CA VAL A 109 31.54 -1.37 -12.16
C VAL A 109 31.64 -0.99 -10.69
N SER A 110 32.58 -1.56 -9.93
CA SER A 110 32.72 -1.37 -8.48
C SER A 110 32.81 0.10 -8.09
N ASP A 111 33.66 0.88 -8.76
CA ASP A 111 33.86 2.31 -8.47
C ASP A 111 32.59 3.17 -8.67
N SER A 112 31.59 2.63 -9.37
CA SER A 112 30.31 3.31 -9.63
C SER A 112 29.21 2.94 -8.64
N ILE A 113 29.44 1.94 -7.79
CA ILE A 113 28.50 1.47 -6.78
C ILE A 113 28.80 2.22 -5.48
N ASN A 114 27.80 2.91 -4.94
CA ASN A 114 27.98 3.64 -3.69
C ASN A 114 27.77 2.74 -2.45
N ASP A 115 28.23 3.21 -1.29
CA ASP A 115 28.16 2.49 -0.02
C ASP A 115 26.76 2.39 0.59
N ASP A 116 25.73 3.04 0.02
CA ASP A 116 24.37 2.98 0.59
C ASP A 116 23.86 1.54 0.70
N ARG A 117 24.31 0.66 -0.21
CA ARG A 117 23.97 -0.76 -0.15
C ARG A 117 24.42 -1.45 1.13
N MET A 118 25.39 -0.92 1.87
CA MET A 118 25.76 -1.46 3.19
C MET A 118 24.57 -1.48 4.16
N LYS A 119 23.56 -0.61 3.98
CA LYS A 119 22.36 -0.56 4.82
C LYS A 119 21.53 -1.85 4.77
N TRP A 120 21.57 -2.60 3.67
CA TRP A 120 20.84 -3.86 3.52
C TRP A 120 21.70 -5.06 3.10
N ASP A 121 22.88 -4.86 2.52
CA ASP A 121 23.68 -5.91 1.87
C ASP A 121 25.14 -5.97 2.36
N ALA A 122 25.43 -5.43 3.55
CA ALA A 122 26.78 -5.42 4.12
C ALA A 122 27.38 -6.82 4.29
N ASP A 123 26.60 -7.82 4.70
CA ASP A 123 27.09 -9.18 4.91
C ASP A 123 27.54 -9.87 3.61
N TRP A 124 26.91 -9.58 2.46
CA TRP A 124 27.41 -10.03 1.16
C TRP A 124 28.79 -9.46 0.87
N THR A 125 28.93 -8.14 1.02
CA THR A 125 30.17 -7.41 0.74
C THR A 125 31.29 -7.86 1.64
N ASN A 126 31.01 -8.00 2.94
CA ASN A 126 32.01 -8.40 3.92
C ASN A 126 32.46 -9.85 3.74
N SER A 127 31.59 -10.74 3.26
CA SER A 127 31.91 -12.16 3.08
C SER A 127 32.51 -12.49 1.72
N THR A 128 32.18 -11.72 0.68
CA THR A 128 32.60 -12.02 -0.71
C THR A 128 33.59 -11.01 -1.27
N HIS A 129 33.74 -9.84 -0.63
CA HIS A 129 34.45 -8.68 -1.15
C HIS A 129 33.92 -8.20 -2.52
N LYS A 130 32.64 -8.46 -2.82
CA LYS A 130 31.96 -8.00 -4.04
C LYS A 130 30.91 -6.94 -3.73
N GLU A 131 30.78 -5.99 -4.65
CA GLU A 131 29.73 -4.96 -4.61
C GLU A 131 28.54 -5.23 -5.54
N TYR A 132 28.64 -6.31 -6.31
CA TYR A 132 27.68 -6.73 -7.32
C TYR A 132 27.44 -8.24 -7.23
N TYR A 133 26.48 -8.71 -8.03
CA TYR A 133 26.16 -10.11 -8.25
C TYR A 133 26.52 -10.50 -9.69
N SER A 134 27.18 -11.64 -9.88
CA SER A 134 27.47 -12.14 -11.23
C SER A 134 26.27 -12.85 -11.83
N LYS A 135 25.89 -12.47 -13.07
CA LYS A 135 24.85 -13.13 -13.88
C LYS A 135 25.11 -14.63 -14.05
N ASN A 136 26.36 -15.08 -13.93
CA ASN A 136 26.73 -16.47 -14.22
C ASN A 136 26.66 -17.39 -13.00
N VAL A 137 26.84 -16.85 -11.79
CA VAL A 137 27.01 -17.68 -10.58
C VAL A 137 26.16 -17.24 -9.38
N ASP A 138 25.79 -15.96 -9.31
CA ASP A 138 25.22 -15.39 -8.08
C ASP A 138 23.68 -15.18 -8.15
N ASN A 139 23.01 -15.50 -9.27
CA ASN A 139 21.56 -15.24 -9.46
C ASN A 139 20.68 -15.82 -8.36
N GLU A 140 20.84 -17.10 -8.02
CA GLU A 140 20.04 -17.72 -6.96
C GLU A 140 20.30 -17.08 -5.59
N MET A 141 21.56 -16.69 -5.33
CA MET A 141 21.92 -16.02 -4.09
C MET A 141 21.28 -14.63 -4.03
N LEU A 142 21.35 -13.86 -5.12
CA LEU A 142 20.65 -12.58 -5.26
C LEU A 142 19.16 -12.73 -4.94
N TYR A 143 18.49 -13.70 -5.54
CA TYR A 143 17.05 -13.92 -5.31
C TYR A 143 16.74 -14.30 -3.84
N LYS A 144 17.54 -15.18 -3.24
CA LYS A 144 17.40 -15.52 -1.81
C LYS A 144 17.56 -14.28 -0.92
N ARG A 145 18.52 -13.41 -1.23
CA ARG A 145 18.79 -12.19 -0.46
C ARG A 145 17.69 -11.14 -0.63
N ILE A 146 17.24 -10.88 -1.86
CA ILE A 146 16.08 -10.04 -2.13
C ILE A 146 14.88 -10.52 -1.31
N LYS A 147 14.58 -11.82 -1.34
CA LYS A 147 13.48 -12.40 -0.56
C LYS A 147 13.62 -12.13 0.94
N VAL A 148 14.82 -12.32 1.50
CA VAL A 148 15.09 -12.07 2.93
C VAL A 148 14.97 -10.59 3.27
N HIS A 149 15.51 -9.69 2.45
CA HIS A 149 15.47 -8.25 2.71
C HIS A 149 14.08 -7.66 2.51
N ALA A 150 13.37 -8.07 1.48
CA ALA A 150 11.97 -7.73 1.27
C ALA A 150 11.12 -8.17 2.47
N ARG A 151 11.32 -9.37 3.02
CA ARG A 151 10.62 -9.83 4.23
C ARG A 151 10.90 -8.99 5.48
N LYS A 152 12.00 -8.22 5.52
CA LYS A 152 12.26 -7.27 6.61
C LYS A 152 11.48 -5.96 6.43
N SER A 153 10.92 -5.69 5.25
CA SER A 153 10.07 -4.52 5.00
C SER A 153 8.87 -4.53 5.97
N PRO A 154 8.66 -3.44 6.75
CA PRO A 154 7.49 -3.31 7.62
C PRO A 154 6.17 -3.59 6.88
N ARG A 155 6.07 -3.16 5.62
CA ARG A 155 4.91 -3.38 4.74
C ARG A 155 4.60 -4.85 4.52
N LEU A 156 5.56 -5.61 4.00
CA LEU A 156 5.40 -7.05 3.78
C LEU A 156 5.14 -7.81 5.09
N GLN A 157 5.71 -7.35 6.21
CA GLN A 157 5.40 -7.92 7.53
C GLN A 157 3.96 -7.64 7.97
N ILE A 158 3.45 -6.42 7.76
CA ILE A 158 2.06 -6.06 8.03
C ILE A 158 1.10 -6.85 7.14
N GLN A 159 1.34 -6.89 5.83
CA GLN A 159 0.53 -7.64 4.88
C GLN A 159 0.41 -9.11 5.28
N LYS A 160 1.53 -9.71 5.72
CA LYS A 160 1.54 -11.09 6.23
C LYS A 160 0.83 -11.23 7.58
N MET A 161 1.03 -10.30 8.50
CA MET A 161 0.41 -10.35 9.84
C MET A 161 -1.11 -10.20 9.76
N TYR A 162 -1.59 -9.40 8.81
CA TYR A 162 -3.00 -9.11 8.56
C TYR A 162 -3.49 -9.75 7.26
N LYS A 163 -2.92 -10.90 6.87
CA LYS A 163 -3.20 -11.55 5.58
C LYS A 163 -4.70 -11.66 5.30
N ASP A 164 -5.47 -12.14 6.27
CA ASP A 164 -6.92 -12.32 6.10
C ASP A 164 -7.67 -11.02 5.79
N VAL A 165 -7.16 -9.88 6.27
CA VAL A 165 -7.73 -8.54 6.03
C VAL A 165 -7.34 -8.04 4.64
N PHE A 166 -6.09 -8.22 4.21
CA PHE A 166 -5.67 -7.81 2.87
C PHE A 166 -6.28 -8.71 1.78
N ASP A 167 -6.36 -10.02 2.00
CA ASP A 167 -7.13 -10.94 1.16
C ASP A 167 -8.62 -10.51 1.07
N ALA A 168 -9.17 -9.98 2.17
CA ALA A 168 -10.54 -9.45 2.18
C ALA A 168 -10.69 -8.17 1.36
N ILE A 169 -9.69 -7.27 1.39
CA ILE A 169 -9.67 -6.05 0.56
C ILE A 169 -9.74 -6.41 -0.93
N GLU A 170 -8.89 -7.35 -1.36
CA GLU A 170 -8.84 -7.83 -2.74
C GLU A 170 -10.15 -8.51 -3.15
N GLU A 171 -10.65 -9.44 -2.35
CA GLU A 171 -11.87 -10.18 -2.68
C GLU A 171 -13.11 -9.28 -2.70
N CYS A 172 -13.15 -8.25 -1.86
CA CYS A 172 -14.21 -7.26 -1.87
C CYS A 172 -14.03 -6.20 -2.98
N GLY A 173 -12.97 -6.25 -3.78
CA GLY A 173 -12.69 -5.23 -4.79
C GLY A 173 -12.58 -3.81 -4.20
N ILE A 174 -11.99 -3.70 -3.01
CA ILE A 174 -11.66 -2.39 -2.41
C ILE A 174 -10.41 -1.85 -3.14
N ASP A 175 -10.47 -0.59 -3.55
CA ASP A 175 -9.43 0.08 -4.35
C ASP A 175 -8.06 0.14 -3.65
N ASP A 176 -6.98 0.18 -4.45
CA ASP A 176 -5.59 0.27 -3.99
C ASP A 176 -5.35 1.45 -3.04
N MET A 177 -6.09 2.55 -3.18
CA MET A 177 -6.02 3.68 -2.25
C MET A 177 -6.48 3.28 -0.84
N GLY A 178 -7.56 2.50 -0.73
CA GLY A 178 -8.02 1.94 0.54
C GLY A 178 -7.05 0.91 1.12
N TYR A 179 -6.46 0.06 0.26
CA TYR A 179 -5.39 -0.87 0.64
C TYR A 179 -4.20 -0.14 1.27
N ASN A 180 -3.64 0.84 0.54
CA ASN A 180 -2.46 1.59 0.96
C ASN A 180 -2.74 2.41 2.23
N ALA A 181 -3.93 3.00 2.33
CA ALA A 181 -4.32 3.75 3.53
C ALA A 181 -4.40 2.87 4.79
N LEU A 182 -4.88 1.62 4.68
CA LEU A 182 -4.91 0.71 5.83
C LEU A 182 -3.50 0.29 6.24
N GLU A 183 -2.64 0.03 5.26
CA GLU A 183 -1.25 -0.32 5.51
C GLU A 183 -0.50 0.82 6.21
N ASP A 184 -0.69 2.06 5.75
CA ASP A 184 -0.13 3.29 6.35
C ASP A 184 -0.54 3.49 7.82
N LEU A 185 -1.69 2.96 8.23
CA LEU A 185 -2.17 2.96 9.60
C LEU A 185 -1.58 1.81 10.42
N LEU A 186 -1.41 0.63 9.83
CA LEU A 186 -0.96 -0.56 10.55
C LEU A 186 0.56 -0.57 10.80
N ILE A 187 1.38 -0.06 9.87
CA ILE A 187 2.85 -0.06 9.99
C ILE A 187 3.30 0.60 11.29
N PRO A 188 2.91 1.84 11.63
CA PRO A 188 3.40 2.49 12.84
C PRO A 188 2.94 1.85 14.15
N ILE A 189 1.87 1.03 14.11
CA ILE A 189 1.39 0.34 15.29
C ILE A 189 2.38 -0.75 15.72
N HIS A 190 2.94 -1.48 14.75
CA HIS A 190 3.84 -2.62 14.98
C HIS A 190 5.32 -2.28 14.84
N PHE A 191 5.61 -1.22 14.10
CA PHE A 191 6.95 -0.71 13.87
C PHE A 191 7.00 0.74 14.37
N PRO A 192 6.89 0.98 15.69
CA PRO A 192 6.76 2.33 16.25
C PRO A 192 7.98 3.20 15.98
N ASP A 193 9.16 2.62 15.75
CA ASP A 193 10.38 3.34 15.38
C ASP A 193 10.28 4.01 13.99
N THR A 194 9.21 3.77 13.23
CA THR A 194 9.00 4.36 11.90
C THR A 194 8.47 5.79 11.93
N ILE A 195 7.87 6.26 13.05
CA ILE A 195 7.38 7.64 13.21
C ILE A 195 7.33 8.05 14.69
N GLU A 196 7.30 9.36 14.99
CA GLU A 196 7.02 9.80 16.36
C GLU A 196 5.53 9.59 16.72
N SER A 197 5.23 9.45 18.02
CA SER A 197 3.83 9.22 18.46
C SER A 197 2.88 10.35 18.08
N LYS A 198 3.36 11.58 17.86
CA LYS A 198 2.52 12.71 17.42
C LYS A 198 2.15 12.58 15.94
N ASP A 199 3.08 12.15 15.10
CA ASP A 199 2.88 11.96 13.66
C ASP A 199 1.79 10.93 13.34
N TYR A 200 1.59 9.93 14.22
CA TYR A 200 0.53 8.96 14.03
C TYR A 200 -0.86 9.63 14.06
N ASN A 201 -1.06 10.65 14.91
CA ASN A 201 -2.33 11.36 15.02
C ASN A 201 -2.63 12.29 13.82
N ASP A 202 -1.70 12.45 12.88
CA ASP A 202 -1.97 13.15 11.63
C ASP A 202 -2.61 12.21 10.58
N LYS A 203 -2.64 10.89 10.85
CA LYS A 203 -3.19 9.87 9.93
C LYS A 203 -4.70 9.64 10.05
N PHE A 204 -5.47 10.52 10.70
CA PHE A 204 -6.94 10.40 10.72
C PHE A 204 -7.54 10.40 9.31
N GLU A 205 -6.92 11.13 8.38
CA GLU A 205 -7.31 11.15 6.97
C GLU A 205 -7.19 9.77 6.32
N LYS A 206 -6.18 8.97 6.69
CA LYS A 206 -6.02 7.60 6.21
C LYS A 206 -7.13 6.68 6.71
N ALA A 207 -7.57 6.83 7.96
CA ALA A 207 -8.72 6.07 8.45
C ALA A 207 -10.02 6.45 7.73
N ARG A 208 -10.20 7.74 7.41
CA ARG A 208 -11.33 8.21 6.59
C ARG A 208 -11.26 7.65 5.17
N GLU A 209 -10.07 7.62 4.58
CA GLU A 209 -9.80 7.07 3.24
C GLU A 209 -10.16 5.57 3.16
N VAL A 210 -9.70 4.75 4.12
CA VAL A 210 -10.09 3.32 4.21
C VAL A 210 -11.61 3.17 4.23
N LEU A 211 -12.29 3.90 5.12
CA LEU A 211 -13.74 3.81 5.25
C LEU A 211 -14.46 4.24 3.97
N GLU A 212 -13.95 5.26 3.28
CA GLU A 212 -14.50 5.74 2.01
C GLU A 212 -14.47 4.64 0.95
N TYR A 213 -13.33 3.99 0.76
CA TYR A 213 -13.17 2.95 -0.26
C TYR A 213 -13.92 1.66 0.10
N VAL A 214 -14.07 1.32 1.38
CA VAL A 214 -14.98 0.26 1.82
C VAL A 214 -16.41 0.60 1.43
N PHE A 215 -16.90 1.81 1.70
CA PHE A 215 -18.27 2.21 1.34
C PHE A 215 -18.50 2.32 -0.18
N ARG A 216 -17.49 2.73 -0.94
CA ARG A 216 -17.55 2.70 -2.42
C ARG A 216 -17.70 1.27 -2.93
N SER A 217 -16.89 0.33 -2.42
CA SER A 217 -17.02 -1.08 -2.77
C SER A 217 -18.38 -1.65 -2.36
N MET A 218 -18.89 -1.33 -1.16
CA MET A 218 -20.23 -1.74 -0.71
C MET A 218 -21.35 -1.20 -1.63
N ALA A 219 -21.20 -0.01 -2.21
CA ALA A 219 -22.15 0.52 -3.18
C ALA A 219 -22.12 -0.23 -4.52
N ILE A 220 -20.93 -0.65 -4.97
CA ILE A 220 -20.78 -1.52 -6.14
C ILE A 220 -21.57 -2.81 -5.93
N HIS A 221 -21.39 -3.47 -4.77
CA HIS A 221 -22.05 -4.72 -4.40
C HIS A 221 -23.53 -4.57 -3.99
N GLY A 222 -24.14 -3.41 -4.21
CA GLY A 222 -25.56 -3.17 -3.99
C GLY A 222 -25.98 -2.95 -2.52
N LEU A 223 -25.04 -2.90 -1.58
CA LEU A 223 -25.33 -2.73 -0.14
C LEU A 223 -25.60 -1.27 0.24
N LEU A 224 -25.16 -0.33 -0.59
CA LEU A 224 -25.31 1.10 -0.40
C LEU A 224 -25.71 1.80 -1.70
N PRO A 225 -26.33 2.99 -1.63
CA PRO A 225 -26.49 3.86 -2.78
C PRO A 225 -25.15 4.27 -3.38
N ASP A 226 -25.09 4.40 -4.70
CA ASP A 226 -23.98 5.08 -5.36
C ASP A 226 -24.07 6.58 -5.07
N TRP A 227 -23.11 7.07 -4.30
CA TRP A 227 -23.00 8.48 -3.92
C TRP A 227 -22.23 9.32 -4.97
N GLY A 228 -21.71 8.70 -6.02
CA GLY A 228 -20.88 9.33 -7.04
C GLY A 228 -19.53 9.79 -6.47
N LYS A 229 -19.24 11.09 -6.59
CA LYS A 229 -17.92 11.64 -6.24
C LYS A 229 -17.63 11.64 -4.74
N GLN A 230 -18.65 11.81 -3.88
CA GLN A 230 -18.46 11.93 -2.43
C GLN A 230 -19.38 10.98 -1.69
N VAL A 231 -18.80 10.08 -0.91
CA VAL A 231 -19.55 9.14 -0.07
C VAL A 231 -20.26 9.89 1.06
N ASN A 232 -21.55 9.59 1.25
CA ASN A 232 -22.27 10.06 2.43
C ASN A 232 -22.08 9.07 3.59
N PHE A 233 -21.07 9.30 4.43
CA PHE A 233 -20.72 8.41 5.54
C PHE A 233 -21.87 8.22 6.53
N THR A 234 -22.56 9.31 6.90
CA THR A 234 -23.66 9.30 7.87
C THR A 234 -24.81 8.44 7.39
N TRP A 235 -25.30 8.67 6.17
CA TRP A 235 -26.39 7.87 5.62
C TRP A 235 -25.96 6.43 5.35
N SER A 236 -24.72 6.20 4.90
CA SER A 236 -24.20 4.84 4.70
C SER A 236 -24.22 4.03 5.99
N SER A 237 -23.70 4.58 7.09
CA SER A 237 -23.72 3.92 8.41
C SER A 237 -25.15 3.65 8.92
N ILE A 238 -26.09 4.57 8.66
CA ILE A 238 -27.50 4.41 9.04
C ILE A 238 -28.18 3.30 8.24
N ILE A 239 -28.02 3.29 6.91
CA ILE A 239 -28.62 2.29 6.01
C ILE A 239 -28.12 0.89 6.38
N LEU A 240 -26.79 0.73 6.53
CA LEU A 240 -26.17 -0.54 6.90
C LEU A 240 -26.63 -1.05 8.29
N SER A 241 -27.04 -0.15 9.18
CA SER A 241 -27.59 -0.50 10.50
C SER A 241 -29.05 -0.97 10.46
N GLY A 242 -29.70 -0.97 9.28
CA GLY A 242 -31.12 -1.30 9.12
C GLY A 242 -32.05 -0.17 9.50
N LYS A 243 -31.62 1.10 9.38
CA LYS A 243 -32.40 2.28 9.79
C LYS A 243 -32.64 3.20 8.60
N ASN A 244 -33.73 3.98 8.68
CA ASN A 244 -34.06 4.97 7.66
C ASN A 244 -33.16 6.20 7.81
N ALA A 245 -32.55 6.63 6.71
CA ALA A 245 -31.78 7.87 6.65
C ALA A 245 -32.71 9.05 6.43
N THR A 246 -32.58 10.09 7.25
CA THR A 246 -33.42 11.30 7.17
C THR A 246 -32.60 12.52 6.81
N ASN A 247 -33.26 13.52 6.20
CA ASN A 247 -32.69 14.85 6.02
C ASN A 247 -32.82 15.68 7.32
N SER A 248 -32.36 16.94 7.27
CA SER A 248 -32.40 17.87 8.40
C SER A 248 -33.82 18.24 8.87
N LYS A 249 -34.86 17.99 8.05
CA LYS A 249 -36.27 18.20 8.40
C LYS A 249 -36.93 16.96 9.00
N GLY A 250 -36.18 15.85 9.13
CA GLY A 250 -36.70 14.57 9.61
C GLY A 250 -37.45 13.76 8.55
N GLU A 251 -37.44 14.19 7.28
CA GLU A 251 -38.04 13.44 6.18
C GLU A 251 -37.13 12.28 5.80
N ILE A 252 -37.71 11.10 5.60
CA ILE A 252 -36.97 9.91 5.17
C ILE A 252 -36.51 10.12 3.73
N VAL A 253 -35.20 9.96 3.50
CA VAL A 253 -34.55 10.04 2.18
C VAL A 253 -34.22 8.64 1.66
N TYR A 254 -33.81 7.74 2.55
CA TYR A 254 -33.62 6.34 2.22
C TYR A 254 -34.27 5.46 3.28
N LYS A 255 -35.00 4.43 2.87
CA LYS A 255 -35.42 3.38 3.78
C LYS A 255 -34.44 2.23 3.71
N SER A 256 -34.27 1.56 4.84
CA SER A 256 -33.52 0.31 4.93
C SER A 256 -34.45 -0.75 5.48
N TYR A 257 -34.51 -1.88 4.78
CA TYR A 257 -35.40 -2.99 5.09
C TYR A 257 -34.71 -4.10 5.87
N LYS A 258 -33.38 -4.12 5.84
CA LYS A 258 -32.55 -5.12 6.50
C LYS A 258 -31.33 -4.49 7.15
N ARG A 259 -31.04 -4.97 8.36
CA ARG A 259 -29.77 -4.70 9.02
C ARG A 259 -28.68 -5.56 8.38
N ILE A 260 -27.66 -4.91 7.85
CA ILE A 260 -26.48 -5.55 7.28
C ILE A 260 -25.43 -5.71 8.37
N LEU A 261 -25.04 -4.62 9.04
CA LEU A 261 -24.05 -4.66 10.10
C LEU A 261 -24.61 -5.23 11.41
N PRO A 262 -23.90 -6.14 12.10
CA PRO A 262 -24.25 -6.56 13.45
C PRO A 262 -24.41 -5.35 14.39
N GLU A 263 -25.25 -5.46 15.42
CA GLU A 263 -25.57 -4.32 16.31
C GLU A 263 -24.34 -3.68 16.94
N ALA A 264 -23.36 -4.48 17.36
CA ALA A 264 -22.11 -3.99 17.91
C ALA A 264 -21.35 -3.13 16.87
N MET A 265 -21.19 -3.65 15.66
CA MET A 265 -20.50 -2.96 14.57
C MET A 265 -21.27 -1.72 14.10
N SER A 266 -22.60 -1.76 14.08
CA SER A 266 -23.45 -0.59 13.79
C SER A 266 -23.19 0.56 14.76
N LYS A 267 -23.05 0.28 16.06
CA LYS A 267 -22.71 1.29 17.07
C LYS A 267 -21.31 1.84 16.87
N THR A 268 -20.35 0.95 16.62
CA THR A 268 -18.96 1.31 16.36
C THR A 268 -18.83 2.19 15.12
N MET A 269 -19.45 1.81 14.01
CA MET A 269 -19.44 2.59 12.77
C MET A 269 -20.08 3.95 12.93
N LYS A 270 -21.15 4.07 13.74
CA LYS A 270 -21.73 5.37 14.07
C LYS A 270 -20.72 6.27 14.79
N VAL A 271 -19.93 5.73 15.71
CA VAL A 271 -18.88 6.49 16.42
C VAL A 271 -17.78 6.91 15.46
N ILE A 272 -17.26 5.99 14.64
CA ILE A 272 -16.22 6.28 13.65
C ILE A 272 -16.67 7.38 12.68
N VAL A 273 -17.85 7.24 12.08
CA VAL A 273 -18.39 8.21 11.11
C VAL A 273 -18.65 9.58 11.72
N ASN A 274 -18.97 9.65 13.02
CA ASN A 274 -19.17 10.93 13.69
C ASN A 274 -17.86 11.60 14.10
N ILE A 275 -16.74 10.86 14.21
CA ILE A 275 -15.46 11.39 14.69
C ILE A 275 -14.50 11.64 13.52
N LEU A 276 -14.38 10.72 12.57
CA LEU A 276 -13.37 10.81 11.50
C LEU A 276 -13.52 12.07 10.63
N PRO A 277 -14.69 12.39 10.04
CA PRO A 277 -14.79 13.55 9.16
C PRO A 277 -14.47 14.88 9.86
N PRO A 278 -15.03 15.19 11.06
CA PRO A 278 -14.63 16.38 11.81
C PRO A 278 -13.13 16.41 12.14
N PHE A 279 -12.51 15.27 12.41
CA PHE A 279 -11.08 15.20 12.71
C PHE A 279 -10.17 15.41 11.48
N CYS A 280 -10.72 15.40 10.26
CA CYS A 280 -9.98 15.57 9.00
C CYS A 280 -10.14 16.95 8.37
N HIS A 281 -11.15 17.74 8.75
CA HIS A 281 -11.35 19.08 8.21
C HIS A 281 -10.60 20.09 9.08
N SER A 282 -9.44 20.55 8.63
CA SER A 282 -8.54 21.44 9.41
C SER A 282 -8.55 22.92 8.98
N GLU A 283 -9.37 23.33 8.01
CA GLU A 283 -9.24 24.67 7.41
C GLU A 283 -10.49 25.57 7.46
N ASN A 284 -11.63 25.11 7.99
CA ASN A 284 -12.82 25.96 8.09
C ASN A 284 -13.31 26.05 9.53
N SER A 285 -12.71 27.02 10.23
CA SER A 285 -13.09 27.55 11.54
C SER A 285 -14.57 27.36 11.89
N THR A 286 -14.86 26.24 12.56
CA THR A 286 -16.14 25.96 13.22
C THR A 286 -15.87 25.14 14.49
N GLU A 287 -16.84 25.05 15.40
CA GLU A 287 -16.71 24.39 16.71
C GLU A 287 -16.11 22.96 16.67
N GLU A 288 -16.14 22.29 15.51
CA GLU A 288 -15.55 20.97 15.28
C GLU A 288 -14.02 20.93 15.42
N ASP A 289 -13.30 21.97 14.97
CA ASP A 289 -11.84 22.10 15.13
C ASP A 289 -11.42 22.19 16.60
N ILE A 290 -12.27 22.84 17.41
CA ILE A 290 -12.07 22.98 18.85
C ILE A 290 -12.15 21.59 19.50
N SER A 291 -13.02 20.70 19.01
CA SER A 291 -13.22 19.37 19.60
C SER A 291 -12.02 18.43 19.41
N LYS A 292 -11.38 18.38 18.22
CA LYS A 292 -10.16 17.58 18.00
C LYS A 292 -9.01 18.12 18.83
N LYS A 293 -8.76 19.42 18.77
CA LYS A 293 -7.66 20.06 19.50
C LYS A 293 -7.83 19.90 21.01
N GLU A 294 -9.02 20.19 21.53
CA GLU A 294 -9.35 20.01 22.95
C GLU A 294 -9.21 18.55 23.37
N TYR A 295 -9.70 17.60 22.56
CA TYR A 295 -9.53 16.18 22.82
C TYR A 295 -8.04 15.83 22.90
N MET A 296 -7.26 16.18 21.88
CA MET A 296 -5.83 15.85 21.80
C MET A 296 -5.02 16.47 22.93
N GLU A 297 -5.34 17.70 23.35
CA GLU A 297 -4.72 18.33 24.52
C GLU A 297 -5.05 17.57 25.81
N ARG A 298 -6.33 17.22 26.03
CA ARG A 298 -6.77 16.50 27.24
C ARG A 298 -6.19 15.08 27.34
N VAL A 299 -6.05 14.39 26.21
CA VAL A 299 -5.46 13.04 26.17
C VAL A 299 -3.95 13.03 25.92
N GLN A 300 -3.30 14.20 26.01
CA GLN A 300 -1.84 14.36 25.84
C GLN A 300 -1.31 13.74 24.54
N SER A 301 -2.03 13.98 23.43
CA SER A 301 -1.69 13.45 22.09
C SER A 301 -1.60 11.92 22.04
N SER A 302 -2.36 11.21 22.88
CA SER A 302 -2.48 9.76 22.82
C SER A 302 -2.89 9.28 21.42
N THR A 303 -2.35 8.15 20.99
CA THR A 303 -2.63 7.53 19.68
C THR A 303 -3.72 6.45 19.73
N PHE A 304 -4.22 6.11 20.93
CA PHE A 304 -5.07 4.95 21.12
C PHE A 304 -6.42 5.04 20.41
N LEU A 305 -6.98 6.25 20.25
CA LEU A 305 -8.24 6.42 19.52
C LEU A 305 -8.10 5.99 18.05
N LEU A 306 -7.08 6.52 17.37
CA LEU A 306 -6.84 6.19 15.97
C LEU A 306 -6.42 4.73 15.81
N LYS A 307 -5.58 4.18 16.71
CA LYS A 307 -5.25 2.74 16.72
C LYS A 307 -6.50 1.86 16.87
N SER A 308 -7.42 2.27 17.74
CA SER A 308 -8.70 1.59 17.93
C SER A 308 -9.56 1.63 16.68
N PHE A 309 -9.63 2.77 15.99
CA PHE A 309 -10.32 2.87 14.70
C PHE A 309 -9.68 1.98 13.63
N THR A 310 -8.34 1.94 13.54
CA THR A 310 -7.64 1.06 12.59
C THR A 310 -8.08 -0.40 12.76
N PHE A 311 -8.10 -0.91 13.99
CA PHE A 311 -8.52 -2.30 14.23
C PHE A 311 -10.02 -2.53 13.97
N GLN A 312 -10.88 -1.57 14.29
CA GLN A 312 -12.31 -1.65 13.99
C GLN A 312 -12.59 -1.64 12.48
N LEU A 313 -11.76 -0.96 11.69
CA LEU A 313 -11.82 -1.00 10.22
C LEU A 313 -11.39 -2.37 9.68
N CYS A 314 -10.39 -3.03 10.29
CA CYS A 314 -10.05 -4.42 9.95
C CYS A 314 -11.25 -5.35 10.18
N ASP A 315 -11.93 -5.25 11.32
CA ASP A 315 -13.12 -6.05 11.61
C ASP A 315 -14.26 -5.79 10.61
N LEU A 316 -14.46 -4.53 10.21
CA LEU A 316 -15.44 -4.16 9.19
C LEU A 316 -15.15 -4.83 7.85
N ILE A 317 -13.89 -4.83 7.41
CA ILE A 317 -13.44 -5.44 6.15
C ILE A 317 -13.64 -6.96 6.19
N LEU A 318 -13.27 -7.63 7.28
CA LEU A 318 -13.47 -9.07 7.45
C LEU A 318 -14.96 -9.44 7.45
N PHE A 319 -15.78 -8.66 8.17
CA PHE A 319 -17.24 -8.83 8.15
C PHE A 319 -17.78 -8.67 6.74
N TYR A 320 -17.35 -7.63 6.03
CA TYR A 320 -17.82 -7.32 4.69
C TYR A 320 -17.54 -8.47 3.71
N ARG A 321 -16.32 -9.02 3.72
CA ARG A 321 -15.97 -10.23 2.96
C ARG A 321 -16.90 -11.40 3.26
N SER A 322 -17.17 -11.66 4.54
CA SER A 322 -18.10 -12.73 4.93
C SER A 322 -19.51 -12.47 4.39
N TYR A 323 -19.97 -11.22 4.45
CA TYR A 323 -21.31 -10.86 4.01
C TYR A 323 -21.51 -11.07 2.50
N ILE A 324 -20.56 -10.63 1.67
CA ILE A 324 -20.67 -10.76 0.20
C ILE A 324 -20.54 -12.22 -0.26
N ARG A 325 -19.80 -13.06 0.46
CA ARG A 325 -19.77 -14.51 0.21
C ARG A 325 -21.13 -15.16 0.43
N GLU A 326 -21.84 -14.74 1.46
CA GLU A 326 -23.19 -15.23 1.78
C GLU A 326 -24.28 -14.60 0.89
N HIS A 327 -24.02 -13.40 0.36
CA HIS A 327 -24.96 -12.60 -0.42
C HIS A 327 -24.32 -12.09 -1.73
N PRO A 328 -23.95 -13.00 -2.67
CA PRO A 328 -23.20 -12.63 -3.87
C PRO A 328 -24.05 -11.92 -4.94
N ASP A 329 -25.38 -11.92 -4.81
CA ASP A 329 -26.30 -11.31 -5.79
C ASP A 329 -26.50 -9.82 -5.47
N GLU A 330 -25.79 -8.97 -6.21
CA GLU A 330 -25.82 -7.51 -6.07
C GLU A 330 -27.21 -6.93 -6.30
N GLU A 331 -27.96 -7.43 -7.28
CA GLU A 331 -29.29 -6.93 -7.60
C GLU A 331 -30.29 -7.26 -6.49
N ARG A 332 -30.15 -8.45 -5.89
CA ARG A 332 -30.91 -8.79 -4.68
C ARG A 332 -30.53 -7.90 -3.50
N ASN A 333 -29.24 -7.59 -3.32
CA ASN A 333 -28.78 -6.72 -2.25
C ASN A 333 -29.36 -5.29 -2.37
N ARG A 334 -29.49 -4.77 -3.60
CA ARG A 334 -30.10 -3.45 -3.86
C ARG A 334 -31.56 -3.35 -3.42
N LEU A 335 -32.28 -4.47 -3.25
CA LEU A 335 -33.66 -4.48 -2.78
C LEU A 335 -33.79 -4.21 -1.27
N GLU A 336 -32.69 -4.26 -0.52
CA GLU A 336 -32.68 -4.09 0.93
C GLU A 336 -32.71 -2.63 1.38
N TRP A 337 -32.69 -1.69 0.43
CA TRP A 337 -32.88 -0.26 0.67
C TRP A 337 -33.56 0.40 -0.55
N ASP A 338 -34.29 1.49 -0.32
CA ASP A 338 -34.86 2.30 -1.41
C ASP A 338 -34.64 3.78 -1.16
N LYS A 339 -34.61 4.56 -2.24
CA LYS A 339 -34.71 6.01 -2.15
C LYS A 339 -36.20 6.35 -1.99
N ALA A 340 -36.53 7.05 -0.91
CA ALA A 340 -37.89 7.34 -0.50
C ALA A 340 -38.59 8.40 -1.37
#